data_AF-A0A968LD12-F1
#
_entry.id   AF-A0A968LD12-F1
#
_cell.length_a   1.000
_cell.length_b   1.000
_cell.length_c   1.000
_cell.angle_alpha   90.00
_cell.angle_beta   90.00
_cell.angle_gamma   90.00
#
_symmetry.space_group_name_H-M   'P 1'
#
loop_
_entity.id
_entity.type
_entity.pdbx_description
1 polymer ?
#
loop_
_entity_poly.entity_id
_entity_poly.type
_entity_poly.pdbx_seq_one_letter_code
_entity_poly.pdbx_strand_id
1 'polypeptide(L)'
;VCNSGHFDIELDLKYLASQAQEIKTVRKFVEEYKLNSGKSVIVLGEGRLVNLAAAEGHPSAVMDMSFANQALACEYLVKNKGGLQPGLHSIPLEVDQEIASLKLKAMKVQMDILTPDQIEYMNSWTAGT
;
A
#
# COMPACT_ATOMS: atom_id res chain seq x y z
N VAL A 1 13.16 8.36 -15.02
CA VAL A 1 11.73 8.44 -14.70
C VAL A 1 11.19 7.05 -14.47
N CYS A 2 10.26 6.89 -13.54
CA CYS A 2 9.59 5.63 -13.23
C CYS A 2 8.21 5.92 -12.64
N ASN A 3 7.35 4.92 -12.61
CA ASN A 3 6.03 4.97 -11.99
C ASN A 3 5.98 4.00 -10.81
N SER A 4 5.26 4.33 -9.75
CA SER A 4 4.92 3.40 -8.66
C SER A 4 3.45 3.48 -8.25
N GLY A 5 2.65 4.21 -9.03
CA GLY A 5 1.22 4.38 -8.82
C GLY A 5 0.41 3.49 -9.77
N HIS A 6 -0.53 4.08 -10.49
CA HIS A 6 -1.56 3.35 -11.20
C HIS A 6 -1.08 2.82 -12.55
N PHE A 7 -0.88 1.50 -12.63
CA PHE A 7 -0.53 0.76 -13.85
C PHE A 7 0.56 1.44 -14.69
N ASP A 8 0.26 1.83 -15.93
CA ASP A 8 1.17 2.45 -16.90
C ASP A 8 0.63 3.77 -17.49
N ILE A 9 -0.35 4.39 -16.84
CA ILE A 9 -1.05 5.57 -17.37
C ILE A 9 -0.52 6.91 -16.85
N GLU A 10 0.37 6.90 -15.86
CA GLU A 10 0.90 8.14 -15.25
C GLU A 10 2.00 8.80 -16.08
N LEU A 11 2.66 8.04 -16.95
CA LEU A 11 3.72 8.53 -17.83
C LEU A 11 3.29 8.41 -19.28
N ASP A 12 3.27 9.51 -20.02
CA ASP A 12 3.03 9.49 -21.46
C ASP A 12 4.28 9.02 -22.23
N LEU A 13 4.53 7.72 -22.17
CA LEU A 13 5.66 7.10 -22.87
C LEU A 13 5.47 7.09 -24.39
N LYS A 14 4.24 7.21 -24.89
CA LYS A 14 3.97 7.33 -26.33
C LYS A 14 4.47 8.68 -26.84
N TYR A 15 4.16 9.76 -26.12
CA TYR A 15 4.70 11.07 -26.42
C TYR A 15 6.21 11.08 -26.29
N LEU A 16 6.77 10.52 -25.20
CA LEU A 16 8.22 10.44 -25.02
C LEU A 16 8.91 9.69 -26.17
N ALA A 17 8.35 8.56 -26.60
CA ALA A 17 8.84 7.79 -27.74
C ALA A 17 8.81 8.62 -29.04
N SER A 18 7.76 9.42 -29.26
CA SER A 18 7.67 10.30 -30.44
C SER A 18 8.75 11.38 -30.50
N GLN A 19 9.34 11.74 -29.36
CA GLN A 19 10.41 12.75 -29.25
C GLN A 19 11.81 12.14 -29.24
N ALA A 20 11.92 10.80 -29.19
CA ALA A 20 13.17 10.09 -29.13
C ALA A 20 13.70 9.77 -30.55
N GLN A 21 15.00 9.95 -30.73
CA GLN A 21 15.75 9.49 -31.91
C GLN A 21 16.01 7.99 -31.84
N GLU A 22 16.20 7.47 -30.64
CA GLU A 22 16.56 6.09 -30.38
C GLU A 22 16.00 5.69 -29.02
N ILE A 23 15.48 4.47 -28.95
CA ILE A 23 15.09 3.81 -27.70
C ILE A 23 15.90 2.53 -27.62
N LYS A 24 16.68 2.37 -26.54
CA LYS A 24 17.50 1.17 -26.35
C LYS A 24 17.34 0.60 -24.95
N THR A 25 17.21 -0.71 -24.86
CA THR A 25 17.25 -1.42 -23.58
C THR A 25 18.70 -1.48 -23.11
N VAL A 26 19.04 -0.76 -22.03
CA VAL A 26 20.41 -0.74 -21.49
C VAL A 26 20.66 -1.89 -20.51
N ARG A 27 19.60 -2.36 -19.84
CA ARG A 27 19.57 -3.60 -19.05
C ARG A 27 18.10 -4.00 -18.82
N LYS A 28 17.88 -5.17 -18.21
CA LYS A 28 16.53 -5.63 -17.84
C LYS A 28 15.78 -4.53 -17.08
N PHE A 29 14.56 -4.22 -17.54
CA PHE A 29 13.67 -3.19 -17.00
C PHE A 29 14.17 -1.75 -17.07
N VAL A 30 15.20 -1.46 -17.86
CA VAL A 30 15.74 -0.10 -18.03
C VAL A 30 15.95 0.21 -19.50
N GLU A 31 15.27 1.25 -19.96
CA GLU A 31 15.35 1.77 -21.32
C GLU A 31 15.91 3.20 -21.32
N GLU A 32 16.76 3.51 -22.29
CA GLU A 32 17.19 4.86 -22.57
C GLU A 32 16.47 5.39 -23.82
N TYR A 33 15.82 6.55 -23.66
CA TYR A 33 15.18 7.33 -24.71
C TYR A 33 16.10 8.51 -25.03
N LYS A 34 16.84 8.44 -26.13
CA LYS A 34 17.75 9.51 -26.56
C LYS A 34 16.96 10.54 -27.35
N LEU A 35 16.87 11.77 -26.87
CA LEU A 35 16.05 12.83 -27.44
C LEU A 35 16.79 13.61 -28.54
N ASN A 36 16.03 14.31 -29.38
CA ASN A 36 16.57 15.20 -30.41
C ASN A 36 17.51 16.30 -29.89
N SER A 37 17.38 16.68 -28.61
CA SER A 37 18.26 17.66 -27.96
C SER A 37 19.66 17.11 -27.61
N GLY A 38 19.91 15.82 -27.83
CA GLY A 38 21.12 15.13 -27.37
C GLY A 38 21.08 14.68 -25.91
N LYS A 39 20.03 15.04 -25.16
CA LYS A 39 19.77 14.53 -23.80
C LYS A 39 19.14 13.15 -23.85
N SER A 40 19.28 12.40 -22.75
CA SER A 40 18.64 11.08 -22.58
C SER A 40 17.65 11.09 -21.43
N VAL A 41 16.58 10.29 -21.56
CA VAL A 41 15.65 9.96 -20.47
C VAL A 41 15.73 8.47 -20.21
N ILE A 42 16.05 8.10 -18.98
CA ILE A 42 16.06 6.69 -18.54
C ILE A 42 14.68 6.34 -17.99
N VAL A 43 14.01 5.38 -18.61
CA VAL A 43 12.69 4.88 -18.19
C VAL A 43 12.88 3.52 -17.50
N LEU A 44 12.34 3.40 -16.29
CA LEU A 44 12.38 2.15 -15.52
C LEU A 44 11.03 1.44 -15.58
N GLY A 45 11.06 0.11 -15.70
CA GLY A 45 9.87 -0.75 -15.63
C GLY A 45 8.83 -0.46 -16.70
N GLU A 46 9.22 0.12 -17.85
CA GLU A 46 8.31 0.49 -18.95
C GLU A 46 7.14 1.39 -18.48
N GLY A 47 7.37 2.22 -17.46
CA GLY A 47 6.32 3.08 -16.88
C GLY A 47 5.27 2.33 -16.05
N ARG A 48 5.44 1.03 -15.84
CA ARG A 48 4.65 0.23 -14.89
C ARG A 48 5.18 0.41 -13.46
N LEU A 49 4.49 -0.20 -12.50
CA LEU A 49 4.85 -0.19 -11.08
C LEU A 49 6.28 -0.70 -10.88
N VAL A 50 7.22 0.22 -10.66
CA VAL A 50 8.66 -0.06 -10.64
C VAL A 50 9.05 -1.03 -9.53
N ASN A 51 8.37 -0.96 -8.38
CA ASN A 51 8.59 -1.87 -7.27
C ASN A 51 8.19 -3.31 -7.59
N LEU A 52 7.22 -3.53 -8.50
CA LEU A 52 6.82 -4.87 -8.95
C LEU A 52 7.52 -5.31 -10.23
N ALA A 53 7.73 -4.39 -11.16
CA ALA A 53 8.32 -4.66 -12.46
C ALA A 53 9.83 -4.84 -12.38
N ALA A 54 10.51 -4.06 -11.54
CA ALA A 54 11.97 -4.04 -11.44
C ALA A 54 12.50 -4.46 -10.06
N ALA A 55 11.63 -4.89 -9.15
CA ALA A 55 11.98 -5.43 -7.83
C ALA A 55 10.96 -6.51 -7.41
N GLU A 56 10.93 -6.86 -6.12
CA GLU A 56 10.12 -7.96 -5.58
C GLU A 56 8.81 -7.50 -4.92
N GLY A 57 8.43 -6.24 -5.11
CA GLY A 57 7.24 -5.65 -4.48
C GLY A 57 7.43 -5.34 -3.00
N HIS A 58 6.33 -5.42 -2.26
CA HIS A 58 6.35 -5.19 -0.82
C HIS A 58 6.87 -6.43 -0.09
N PRO A 59 7.69 -6.25 0.97
CA PRO A 59 8.11 -7.36 1.83
C PRO A 59 6.91 -8.10 2.43
N SER A 60 7.11 -9.38 2.76
CA SER A 60 6.09 -10.21 3.41
C SER A 60 5.53 -9.58 4.69
N ALA A 61 6.36 -8.88 5.46
CA ALA A 61 5.97 -8.18 6.68
C ALA A 61 5.03 -6.97 6.47
N VAL A 62 4.87 -6.49 5.23
CA VAL A 62 3.88 -5.46 4.85
C VAL A 62 2.65 -6.13 4.24
N MET A 63 2.86 -7.18 3.43
CA MET A 63 1.79 -7.91 2.77
C MET A 63 0.94 -8.73 3.75
N ASP A 64 1.51 -9.21 4.87
CA ASP A 64 0.77 -9.99 5.86
C ASP A 64 -0.41 -9.24 6.48
N MET A 65 -0.26 -7.94 6.76
CA MET A 65 -1.35 -7.08 7.23
C MET A 65 -2.41 -6.87 6.15
N SER A 66 -2.02 -6.77 4.89
CA SER A 66 -2.96 -6.63 3.77
C SER A 66 -3.79 -7.90 3.58
N PHE A 67 -3.15 -9.08 3.68
CA PHE A 67 -3.85 -10.36 3.60
C PHE A 67 -4.70 -10.66 4.84
N ALA A 68 -4.25 -10.24 6.04
CA ALA A 68 -5.07 -10.30 7.24
C ALA A 68 -6.34 -9.46 7.11
N ASN A 69 -6.24 -8.24 6.56
CA ASN A 69 -7.39 -7.41 6.19
C ASN A 69 -8.37 -8.16 5.29
N GLN A 70 -7.87 -8.77 4.19
CA GLN A 70 -8.74 -9.51 3.27
C GLN A 70 -9.38 -10.74 3.91
N ALA A 71 -8.66 -11.48 4.74
CA ALA A 71 -9.16 -12.67 5.42
C ALA A 71 -10.25 -12.31 6.43
N LEU A 72 -10.01 -11.31 7.29
CA LEU A 72 -10.97 -10.88 8.30
C LEU A 72 -12.14 -10.11 7.71
N ALA A 73 -11.95 -9.42 6.58
CA ALA A 73 -13.06 -8.89 5.78
C ALA A 73 -14.00 -10.01 5.30
N CYS A 74 -13.44 -11.09 4.75
CA CYS A 74 -14.23 -12.25 4.33
C CYS A 74 -14.99 -12.88 5.52
N GLU A 75 -14.32 -13.03 6.66
CA GLU A 75 -14.95 -13.54 7.87
C GLU A 75 -16.09 -12.63 8.35
N TYR A 76 -15.87 -11.32 8.37
CA TYR A 76 -16.87 -10.33 8.74
C TYR A 76 -18.11 -10.41 7.84
N LEU A 77 -17.91 -10.54 6.53
CA LEU A 77 -19.01 -10.70 5.57
C LEU A 77 -19.82 -11.97 5.82
N VAL A 78 -19.15 -13.09 6.15
CA VAL A 78 -19.82 -14.36 6.45
C VAL A 78 -20.61 -14.27 7.76
N LYS A 79 -20.01 -13.70 8.81
CA LYS A 79 -20.66 -13.54 10.13
C LYS A 79 -21.86 -12.59 10.09
N ASN A 80 -21.84 -11.59 9.22
CA ASN A 80 -22.90 -10.58 9.08
C ASN A 80 -23.81 -10.82 7.86
N LYS A 81 -23.82 -12.05 7.32
CA LYS A 81 -24.60 -12.41 6.15
C LYS A 81 -26.08 -12.07 6.36
N GLY A 82 -26.65 -11.28 5.45
CA GLY A 82 -28.05 -10.83 5.50
C GLY A 82 -28.31 -9.60 6.38
N GLY A 83 -27.31 -9.14 7.15
CA GLY A 83 -27.39 -7.90 7.93
C GLY A 83 -26.80 -6.67 7.21
N LEU A 84 -25.95 -6.88 6.21
CA LEU A 84 -25.31 -5.81 5.45
C LEU A 84 -26.14 -5.40 4.23
N GLN A 85 -26.40 -4.11 4.09
CA GLN A 85 -27.03 -3.54 2.91
C GLN A 85 -26.08 -3.59 1.70
N PRO A 86 -26.57 -3.64 0.46
CA PRO A 86 -25.72 -3.51 -0.72
C PRO A 86 -24.95 -2.18 -0.70
N GLY A 87 -23.63 -2.23 -0.87
CA GLY A 87 -22.80 -1.03 -0.89
C GLY A 87 -21.34 -1.28 -0.53
N LEU A 88 -20.58 -0.18 -0.49
CA LEU A 88 -19.21 -0.17 0.01
C LEU A 88 -19.23 -0.07 1.53
N HIS A 89 -18.63 -1.04 2.20
CA HIS A 89 -18.47 -1.04 3.65
C HIS A 89 -16.99 -0.95 3.98
N SER A 90 -16.62 0.01 4.81
CA SER A 90 -15.29 0.04 5.42
C SER A 90 -15.16 -1.11 6.42
N ILE A 91 -13.93 -1.59 6.63
CA ILE A 91 -13.64 -2.52 7.71
C ILE A 91 -13.96 -1.84 9.04
N PRO A 92 -14.76 -2.47 9.93
CA PRO A 92 -15.03 -1.91 11.26
C PRO A 92 -13.74 -1.76 12.07
N LEU A 93 -13.72 -0.76 12.94
CA LEU A 93 -12.54 -0.44 13.76
C LEU A 93 -12.09 -1.64 14.61
N GLU A 94 -13.03 -2.41 15.13
CA GLU A 94 -12.74 -3.57 15.98
C GLU A 94 -11.97 -4.65 15.20
N VAL A 95 -12.31 -4.85 13.93
CA VAL A 95 -11.63 -5.81 13.04
C VAL A 95 -10.23 -5.31 12.68
N ASP A 96 -10.08 -4.01 12.42
CA ASP A 96 -8.77 -3.39 12.15
C ASP A 96 -7.84 -3.48 13.38
N GLN A 97 -8.38 -3.24 14.58
CA GLN A 97 -7.67 -3.42 15.85
C GLN A 97 -7.29 -4.88 16.10
N GLU A 98 -8.14 -5.84 15.73
CA GLU A 98 -7.81 -7.26 15.79
C GLU A 98 -6.61 -7.60 14.89
N ILE A 99 -6.57 -7.07 13.67
CA ILE A 99 -5.42 -7.25 12.75
C ILE A 99 -4.13 -6.71 13.36
N ALA A 100 -4.18 -5.50 13.92
CA ALA A 100 -3.03 -4.88 14.57
C ALA A 100 -2.55 -5.72 15.77
N SER A 101 -3.48 -6.19 16.61
CA SER A 101 -3.18 -7.05 17.76
C SER A 101 -2.53 -8.37 17.33
N LEU A 102 -3.06 -9.03 16.29
CA LEU A 102 -2.49 -10.26 15.73
C LEU A 102 -1.06 -10.03 15.20
N LYS A 103 -0.81 -8.91 14.53
CA LYS A 103 0.52 -8.53 14.04
C LYS A 103 1.51 -8.35 15.18
N LEU A 104 1.15 -7.59 16.21
CA LEU A 104 1.99 -7.36 17.38
C LEU A 104 2.30 -8.67 18.12
N LYS A 105 1.29 -9.53 18.28
CA LYS A 105 1.47 -10.87 18.85
C LYS A 105 2.44 -11.72 18.02
N ALA A 106 2.33 -11.72 16.69
CA ALA A 106 3.25 -12.44 15.81
C ALA A 106 4.69 -11.90 15.91
N MET A 107 4.84 -10.59 16.12
CA MET A 107 6.13 -9.91 16.38
C MET A 107 6.64 -10.09 17.81
N LYS A 108 5.89 -10.77 18.69
CA LYS A 108 6.18 -10.92 20.13
C LYS A 108 6.28 -9.58 20.88
N VAL A 109 5.56 -8.57 20.41
CA VAL A 109 5.41 -7.28 21.09
C VAL A 109 4.30 -7.40 22.12
N GLN A 110 4.56 -6.96 23.35
CA GLN A 110 3.54 -6.85 24.39
C GLN A 110 2.86 -5.49 24.29
N MET A 111 1.54 -5.48 24.43
CA MET A 111 0.76 -4.26 24.58
C MET A 111 0.46 -4.06 26.05
N ASP A 112 0.78 -2.88 26.56
CA ASP A 112 0.33 -2.47 27.89
C ASP A 112 -1.19 -2.30 27.91
N ILE A 113 -1.78 -2.51 29.07
CA ILE A 113 -3.21 -2.29 29.31
C ILE A 113 -3.32 -1.07 30.21
N LEU A 114 -4.14 -0.09 29.80
CA LEU A 114 -4.40 1.09 30.62
C LEU A 114 -4.96 0.67 31.98
N THR A 115 -4.42 1.26 33.04
CA THR A 115 -4.98 1.08 34.39
C THR A 115 -6.34 1.77 34.49
N PRO A 116 -7.21 1.35 35.42
CA PRO A 116 -8.49 2.02 35.67
C PRO A 116 -8.32 3.54 35.86
N ASP A 117 -7.32 3.95 36.64
CA ASP A 117 -7.00 5.36 36.90
C ASP A 117 -6.61 6.11 35.62
N GLN A 118 -5.85 5.49 34.71
CA GLN A 118 -5.49 6.10 33.42
C GLN A 118 -6.71 6.27 32.51
N ILE A 119 -7.61 5.29 32.48
CA ILE A 119 -8.86 5.36 31.71
C ILE A 119 -9.76 6.47 32.27
N GLU A 120 -9.90 6.56 33.60
CA GLU A 120 -10.68 7.61 34.25
C GLU A 120 -10.09 8.99 33.96
N TYR A 121 -8.77 9.15 34.11
CA TYR A 121 -8.08 10.41 33.81
C TYR A 121 -8.29 10.87 32.36
N MET A 122 -8.18 9.97 31.38
CA MET A 122 -8.35 10.31 29.96
C MET A 122 -9.79 10.70 29.58
N ASN A 123 -10.79 10.17 30.29
CA ASN A 123 -12.20 10.36 29.97
C ASN A 123 -12.91 11.33 30.93
N SER A 124 -12.20 11.86 31.92
CA SER A 124 -12.76 12.77 32.92
C SER A 124 -12.39 14.21 32.63
N TRP A 125 -13.39 15.09 32.70
CA TRP A 125 -13.19 16.55 32.69
C TRP A 125 -12.82 17.10 34.09
N THR A 126 -12.94 16.29 35.16
CA THR A 126 -12.64 16.72 36.54
C THR A 126 -11.19 16.50 36.94
N ALA A 127 -10.44 15.72 36.16
CA ALA A 127 -9.04 15.39 36.38
C ALA A 127 -8.19 15.91 35.21
N GLY A 128 -8.13 17.22 35.01
CA GLY A 128 -7.34 17.91 33.97
C GLY A 128 -7.79 19.35 33.79
N THR A 129 -6.93 20.25 33.29
CA THR A 129 -7.28 21.65 32.96
C THR A 129 -8.35 21.75 31.88
#